data_AF-A0A226NEE2-F1
#
_entry.id   AF-A0A226NEE2-F1
#
_cell.length_a   1.000
_cell.length_b   1.000
_cell.length_c   1.000
_cell.angle_alpha   90.00
_cell.angle_beta   90.00
_cell.angle_gamma   90.00
#
_symmetry.space_group_name_H-M   'P 1'
#
loop_
_entity.id
_entity.type
_entity.pdbx_description
1 polymer ?
#
loop_
_entity_poly.entity_id
_entity_poly.type
_entity_poly.pdbx_seq_one_letter_code
_entity_poly.pdbx_strand_id
1 'polypeptide(L)'
;MSPQPPQFAAMAKSTSLHCRLVEGKELPAKDVSGSSDPYCVVKVDNEVVARTATVWRSLNPFWGEEFTLRLPSSFHSLTIYVLDEDTIGHDDVIGKVSLSRQQISAQPRGIDSWLSLAPVHPDQEVQGEIHLEVQVIKKTRFPHWNEVLEFELAEDEPGDSVLSVEVWDWDIVGKNDFLGQVKVPLDASRPIEGWFQLLPFPSSTEEPRGQLGSLRLMVRLLEDRVLPQHCYQPLIQLLAEPLRCPGQPAAGTALAVLEEVTSGDCRQDVATKLVKVFLAQGLAVPFLDYIITRELARTMDPNTLFRSNSLASKSVEQFLKAVGLPYLHAVLKPVVNRIFEEKKRISFKGSLSEAQVRDSSLELLQGYLGDTVDAIVGSVDKCPLLMRVAFKQLRRRVEERFPSPQHEEVQYFAISGFLFLRFFAPAVLTPKLFGLREQHAEPRTGRTLLLLAKALQSIGNLGLQPGKESWMAPLHTVLLPSITRVRAFLDSLIDVDSTQGASAGGGGTTKRSHCSQTMATATAGEGMVSVAPFGPLAIIKEGFLHAREAKEHSLLPRFAFKKRYFWLSTQALSYSKSPECQERSCIPVGHIRAVERVDEGTFPQPHVMQVVAQDGTGQLHTTYIQCKVGTSPSQHH
;
A
#
# COMPACT_ATOMS: atom_id res chain seq x y z
N MET A 1 -48.97 17.08 -39.55
CA MET A 1 -47.50 17.10 -39.44
C MET A 1 -47.12 16.11 -38.35
N SER A 2 -46.67 14.93 -38.76
CA SER A 2 -46.25 13.87 -37.85
C SER A 2 -44.78 14.11 -37.43
N PRO A 3 -44.40 13.92 -36.16
CA PRO A 3 -43.03 14.12 -35.72
C PRO A 3 -42.13 13.02 -36.31
N GLN A 4 -40.99 13.42 -36.88
CA GLN A 4 -39.96 12.49 -37.34
C GLN A 4 -39.35 11.72 -36.14
N PRO A 5 -38.98 10.44 -36.31
CA PRO A 5 -38.25 9.71 -35.29
C PRO A 5 -36.82 10.27 -35.15
N PRO A 6 -36.23 10.24 -33.94
CA PRO A 6 -34.85 10.68 -33.74
C PRO A 6 -33.89 9.79 -34.54
N GLN A 7 -32.94 10.42 -35.23
CA GLN A 7 -31.82 9.75 -35.87
C GLN A 7 -31.02 8.97 -34.82
N PHE A 8 -30.98 7.65 -34.93
CA PHE A 8 -30.09 6.81 -34.15
C PHE A 8 -28.64 7.23 -34.42
N ALA A 9 -27.96 7.73 -33.39
CA ALA A 9 -26.53 7.94 -33.40
C ALA A 9 -25.83 6.60 -33.72
N ALA A 10 -24.90 6.63 -34.68
CA ALA A 10 -24.15 5.45 -35.10
C ALA A 10 -23.42 4.80 -33.91
N MET A 11 -23.77 3.55 -33.62
CA MET A 11 -23.26 2.76 -32.48
C MET A 11 -21.80 2.33 -32.64
N ALA A 12 -21.12 2.19 -31.50
CA ALA A 12 -19.68 2.07 -31.37
C ALA A 12 -19.13 0.63 -31.48
N LYS A 13 -18.65 0.23 -32.67
CA LYS A 13 -17.80 -0.97 -32.95
C LYS A 13 -16.54 -1.16 -32.07
N SER A 14 -16.56 -1.87 -30.92
CA SER A 14 -15.30 -2.24 -30.24
C SER A 14 -14.56 -3.35 -31.00
N THR A 15 -13.23 -3.27 -31.05
CA THR A 15 -12.35 -4.21 -31.76
C THR A 15 -11.25 -4.66 -30.81
N SER A 16 -11.01 -5.96 -30.66
CA SER A 16 -9.86 -6.46 -29.91
C SER A 16 -8.60 -6.44 -30.78
N LEU A 17 -7.50 -6.03 -30.20
CA LEU A 17 -6.19 -5.93 -30.84
C LEU A 17 -5.18 -6.74 -30.05
N HIS A 18 -4.63 -7.77 -30.69
CA HIS A 18 -3.43 -8.42 -30.16
C HIS A 18 -2.22 -7.53 -30.45
N CYS A 19 -1.41 -7.27 -29.43
CA CYS A 19 -0.26 -6.38 -29.48
C CYS A 19 0.89 -7.04 -28.74
N ARG A 20 1.98 -7.36 -29.43
CA ARG A 20 3.20 -7.91 -28.86
C ARG A 20 4.35 -6.93 -29.01
N LEU A 21 4.98 -6.60 -27.89
CA LEU A 21 6.20 -5.81 -27.82
C LEU A 21 7.37 -6.76 -27.68
N VAL A 22 8.11 -6.96 -28.79
CA VAL A 22 9.13 -8.01 -28.86
C VAL A 22 10.44 -7.51 -28.28
N GLU A 23 11.11 -6.59 -28.97
CA GLU A 23 12.43 -6.10 -28.61
C GLU A 23 12.69 -4.69 -29.14
N GLY A 24 13.68 -4.02 -28.55
CA GLY A 24 14.20 -2.73 -28.98
C GLY A 24 15.65 -2.85 -29.41
N LYS A 25 16.12 -1.97 -30.28
CA LYS A 25 17.53 -1.89 -30.66
C LYS A 25 18.00 -0.45 -30.82
N GLU A 26 19.30 -0.25 -30.59
CA GLU A 26 19.99 1.03 -30.76
C GLU A 26 19.33 2.19 -29.97
N LEU A 27 18.80 1.89 -28.78
CA LEU A 27 18.25 2.91 -27.90
C LEU A 27 19.38 3.83 -27.37
N PRO A 28 19.13 5.13 -27.16
CA PRO A 28 20.11 6.04 -26.60
C PRO A 28 20.33 5.71 -25.12
N ALA A 29 21.58 5.83 -24.67
CA ALA A 29 21.91 5.82 -23.25
C ALA A 29 21.36 7.09 -22.58
N LYS A 30 20.54 6.90 -21.56
CA LYS A 30 19.94 7.98 -20.76
C LYS A 30 20.54 8.05 -19.36
N ASP A 31 21.06 6.94 -18.86
CA ASP A 31 21.83 6.90 -17.62
C ASP A 31 23.26 7.42 -17.77
N VAL A 32 23.78 7.96 -16.66
CA VAL A 32 25.20 8.33 -16.50
C VAL A 32 26.13 7.12 -16.66
N SER A 33 25.63 5.89 -16.52
CA SER A 33 26.37 4.65 -16.76
C SER A 33 26.60 4.32 -18.23
N GLY A 34 26.02 5.06 -19.17
CA GLY A 34 26.09 4.75 -20.61
C GLY A 34 25.13 3.64 -21.02
N SER A 35 24.09 3.39 -20.22
CA SER A 35 23.00 2.44 -20.48
C SER A 35 21.65 3.13 -20.36
N SER A 36 20.58 2.35 -20.52
CA SER A 36 19.21 2.71 -20.16
C SER A 36 18.57 1.48 -19.52
N ASP A 37 17.54 1.69 -18.71
CA ASP A 37 16.63 0.72 -18.13
C ASP A 37 15.26 0.79 -18.85
N PRO A 38 15.17 0.39 -20.13
CA PRO A 38 13.99 0.67 -20.95
C PRO A 38 12.77 -0.22 -20.63
N TYR A 39 11.61 0.42 -20.61
CA TYR A 39 10.30 -0.22 -20.59
C TYR A 39 9.32 0.51 -21.52
N CYS A 40 8.24 -0.17 -21.88
CA CYS A 40 7.23 0.38 -22.79
C CYS A 40 5.91 0.68 -22.06
N VAL A 41 5.25 1.76 -22.45
CA VAL A 41 3.88 2.11 -22.04
C VAL A 41 3.00 2.16 -23.28
N VAL A 42 1.98 1.32 -23.32
CA VAL A 42 1.01 1.27 -24.40
C VAL A 42 -0.17 2.17 -24.06
N LYS A 43 -0.50 3.08 -24.98
CA LYS A 43 -1.64 4.00 -24.86
C LYS A 43 -2.60 3.89 -26.03
N VAL A 44 -3.90 3.95 -25.74
CA VAL A 44 -4.97 4.11 -26.75
C VAL A 44 -5.59 5.48 -26.52
N ASP A 45 -5.55 6.36 -27.52
CA ASP A 45 -6.09 7.73 -27.43
C ASP A 45 -5.66 8.51 -26.15
N ASN A 46 -4.37 8.39 -25.80
CA ASN A 46 -3.71 8.94 -24.59
C ASN A 46 -4.05 8.28 -23.25
N GLU A 47 -4.92 7.27 -23.21
CA GLU A 47 -5.13 6.46 -22.00
C GLU A 47 -4.14 5.30 -21.94
N VAL A 48 -3.50 5.11 -20.79
CA VAL A 48 -2.57 3.99 -20.58
C VAL A 48 -3.36 2.69 -20.42
N VAL A 49 -3.06 1.71 -21.27
CA VAL A 49 -3.76 0.41 -21.29
C VAL A 49 -2.85 -0.76 -20.90
N ALA A 50 -1.53 -0.63 -21.06
CA ALA A 50 -0.56 -1.65 -20.66
C ALA A 50 0.83 -1.04 -20.42
N ARG A 51 1.69 -1.78 -19.70
CA ARG A 51 3.09 -1.45 -19.44
C ARG A 51 3.90 -2.75 -19.43
N THR A 52 5.09 -2.76 -20.01
CA THR A 52 6.02 -3.89 -19.92
C THR A 52 6.82 -3.87 -18.61
N ALA A 53 7.47 -4.99 -18.31
CA ALA A 53 8.60 -5.05 -17.40
C ALA A 53 9.76 -4.21 -17.94
N THR A 54 10.62 -3.82 -17.01
CA THR A 54 11.83 -3.04 -17.26
C THR A 54 13.01 -3.96 -17.50
N VAL A 55 13.76 -3.69 -18.57
CA VAL A 55 15.00 -4.41 -18.85
C VAL A 55 16.17 -3.57 -18.39
N TRP A 56 16.84 -3.99 -17.33
CA TRP A 56 17.92 -3.21 -16.73
C TRP A 56 19.18 -3.19 -17.60
N ARG A 57 19.76 -1.99 -17.76
CA ARG A 57 21.06 -1.70 -18.38
C ARG A 57 21.22 -2.26 -19.78
N SER A 58 20.23 -2.03 -20.64
CA SER A 58 20.25 -2.48 -22.03
C SER A 58 19.81 -1.39 -23.00
N LEU A 59 20.59 -1.22 -24.06
CA LEU A 59 20.21 -0.41 -25.23
C LEU A 59 19.54 -1.26 -26.33
N ASN A 60 19.49 -2.58 -26.13
CA ASN A 60 18.83 -3.54 -27.02
C ASN A 60 17.95 -4.49 -26.17
N PRO A 61 16.86 -3.99 -25.56
CA PRO A 61 16.05 -4.76 -24.64
C PRO A 61 15.19 -5.81 -25.36
N PHE A 62 15.01 -6.98 -24.75
CA PHE A 62 13.99 -7.96 -25.15
C PHE A 62 12.90 -7.98 -24.08
N TRP A 63 11.66 -7.60 -24.45
CA TRP A 63 10.50 -7.63 -23.55
C TRP A 63 9.70 -8.91 -23.77
N GLY A 64 9.37 -9.23 -25.02
CA GLY A 64 8.62 -10.42 -25.39
C GLY A 64 7.19 -10.47 -24.85
N GLU A 65 6.60 -9.32 -24.51
CA GLU A 65 5.31 -9.24 -23.81
C GLU A 65 4.13 -9.08 -24.77
N GLU A 66 3.04 -9.79 -24.49
CA GLU A 66 1.83 -9.87 -25.31
C GLU A 66 0.63 -9.30 -24.57
N PHE A 67 -0.16 -8.49 -25.26
CA PHE A 67 -1.34 -7.81 -24.72
C PHE A 67 -2.54 -7.97 -25.66
N THR A 68 -3.73 -8.21 -25.09
CA THR A 68 -4.99 -8.11 -25.83
C THR A 68 -5.73 -6.84 -25.43
N LEU A 69 -5.69 -5.84 -26.30
CA LEU A 69 -6.24 -4.50 -26.03
C LEU A 69 -7.67 -4.40 -26.57
N ARG A 70 -8.60 -3.88 -25.77
CA ARG A 70 -9.94 -3.53 -26.24
C ARG A 70 -9.92 -2.12 -26.81
N LEU A 71 -10.09 -1.98 -28.12
CA LEU A 71 -10.11 -0.68 -28.78
C LEU A 71 -11.55 -0.14 -28.86
N PRO A 72 -11.82 1.08 -28.35
CA PRO A 72 -13.09 1.77 -28.59
C PRO A 72 -13.33 1.97 -30.08
N SER A 73 -14.58 2.00 -30.53
CA SER A 73 -14.87 2.18 -31.97
C SER A 73 -14.45 3.50 -32.56
N SER A 74 -14.28 4.50 -31.71
CA SER A 74 -13.88 5.85 -32.03
C SER A 74 -12.38 6.05 -31.84
N PHE A 75 -11.60 4.99 -31.56
CA PHE A 75 -10.18 5.16 -31.32
C PHE A 75 -9.48 5.76 -32.55
N HIS A 76 -8.52 6.64 -32.30
CA HIS A 76 -7.77 7.35 -33.33
C HIS A 76 -6.38 6.73 -33.48
N SER A 77 -5.69 6.47 -32.37
CA SER A 77 -4.31 5.96 -32.38
C SER A 77 -3.98 5.01 -31.22
N LEU A 78 -3.12 4.05 -31.53
CA LEU A 78 -2.35 3.27 -30.58
C LEU A 78 -0.95 3.87 -30.53
N THR A 79 -0.47 4.27 -29.34
CA THR A 79 0.86 4.84 -29.16
C THR A 79 1.65 4.06 -28.13
N ILE A 80 2.82 3.59 -28.50
CA ILE A 80 3.77 2.91 -27.63
C ILE A 80 4.84 3.93 -27.29
N TYR A 81 4.98 4.25 -26.00
CA TYR A 81 6.08 5.06 -25.49
C TYR A 81 7.18 4.12 -24.99
N VAL A 82 8.42 4.41 -25.35
CA VAL A 82 9.59 3.79 -24.74
C VAL A 82 10.14 4.79 -23.74
N LEU A 83 10.27 4.38 -22.49
CA LEU A 83 10.78 5.20 -21.39
C LEU A 83 11.95 4.51 -20.73
N ASP A 84 12.80 5.31 -20.11
CA ASP A 84 13.88 4.89 -19.24
C ASP A 84 13.41 4.91 -17.79
N GLU A 85 13.46 3.77 -17.09
CA GLU A 85 13.04 3.71 -15.68
C GLU A 85 14.11 4.30 -14.76
N ASP A 86 13.93 5.57 -14.42
CA ASP A 86 14.78 6.25 -13.46
C ASP A 86 14.48 5.80 -12.03
N THR A 87 15.52 5.35 -11.32
CA THR A 87 15.42 5.07 -9.87
C THR A 87 15.02 6.33 -9.07
N ILE A 88 15.23 7.53 -9.63
CA ILE A 88 14.93 8.82 -9.02
C ILE A 88 14.50 9.86 -10.08
N GLY A 89 13.20 10.02 -10.33
CA GLY A 89 12.77 11.04 -11.28
C GLY A 89 11.39 10.82 -11.87
N HIS A 90 11.13 11.49 -12.98
CA HIS A 90 10.03 11.17 -13.87
C HIS A 90 10.70 10.53 -15.08
N ASP A 91 10.32 9.31 -15.38
CA ASP A 91 10.97 8.44 -16.37
C ASP A 91 11.21 9.18 -17.69
N ASP A 92 12.46 9.18 -18.14
CA ASP A 92 12.88 9.87 -19.34
C ASP A 92 12.28 9.19 -20.57
N VAL A 93 11.45 9.92 -21.31
CA VAL A 93 10.87 9.39 -22.54
C VAL A 93 11.98 9.28 -23.59
N ILE A 94 12.26 8.06 -24.04
CA ILE A 94 13.24 7.79 -25.10
C ILE A 94 12.63 8.16 -26.45
N GLY A 95 11.38 7.77 -26.68
CA GLY A 95 10.64 8.06 -27.91
C GLY A 95 9.28 7.39 -27.94
N LYS A 96 8.59 7.47 -29.08
CA LYS A 96 7.30 6.79 -29.27
C LYS A 96 7.13 6.22 -30.66
N VAL A 97 6.28 5.21 -30.78
CA VAL A 97 5.69 4.76 -32.05
C VAL A 97 4.20 5.00 -31.98
N SER A 98 3.62 5.64 -33.00
CA SER A 98 2.19 5.88 -33.10
C SER A 98 1.61 5.23 -34.36
N LEU A 99 0.66 4.32 -34.18
CA LEU A 99 -0.10 3.68 -35.24
C LEU A 99 -1.53 4.22 -35.24
N SER A 100 -1.95 4.80 -36.36
CA SER A 100 -3.33 5.22 -36.54
C SER A 100 -4.25 4.02 -36.79
N ARG A 101 -5.54 4.20 -36.49
CA ARG A 101 -6.57 3.22 -36.84
C ARG A 101 -6.54 2.81 -38.32
N GLN A 102 -6.23 3.73 -39.23
CA GLN A 102 -6.16 3.45 -40.66
C GLN A 102 -4.99 2.51 -40.98
N GLN A 103 -3.81 2.77 -40.41
CA GLN A 103 -2.62 1.91 -40.60
C GLN A 103 -2.85 0.49 -40.06
N ILE A 104 -3.41 0.38 -38.86
CA ILE A 104 -3.75 -0.91 -38.24
C ILE A 104 -4.80 -1.67 -39.07
N SER A 105 -5.79 -0.97 -39.62
CA SER A 105 -6.86 -1.59 -40.42
C SER A 105 -6.43 -1.93 -41.85
N ALA A 106 -5.40 -1.27 -42.38
CA ALA A 106 -4.91 -1.48 -43.74
C ALA A 106 -4.14 -2.80 -43.90
N GLN A 107 -3.67 -3.40 -42.81
CA GLN A 107 -2.92 -4.66 -42.81
C GLN A 107 -3.75 -5.79 -42.18
N PRO A 108 -4.58 -6.51 -42.97
CA PRO A 108 -5.48 -7.55 -42.44
C PRO A 108 -4.75 -8.76 -41.86
N ARG A 109 -3.46 -8.96 -42.16
CA ARG A 109 -2.62 -10.02 -41.55
C ARG A 109 -1.96 -9.58 -40.24
N GLY A 110 -2.12 -8.32 -39.84
CA GLY A 110 -1.36 -7.69 -38.76
C GLY A 110 -0.08 -7.01 -39.28
N ILE A 111 0.45 -6.12 -38.44
CA ILE A 111 1.76 -5.50 -38.57
C ILE A 111 2.74 -6.37 -37.80
N ASP A 112 3.87 -6.72 -38.39
CA ASP A 112 5.00 -7.39 -37.74
C ASP A 112 6.26 -6.78 -38.36
N SER A 113 6.83 -5.77 -37.69
CA SER A 113 7.92 -4.98 -38.26
C SER A 113 8.69 -4.16 -37.23
N TRP A 114 9.93 -3.81 -37.58
CA TRP A 114 10.70 -2.76 -36.91
C TRP A 114 10.13 -1.38 -37.22
N LEU A 115 9.87 -0.60 -36.18
CA LEU A 115 9.33 0.74 -36.24
C LEU A 115 10.29 1.70 -35.54
N SER A 116 10.78 2.69 -36.28
CA SER A 116 11.69 3.70 -35.73
C SER A 116 10.96 4.63 -34.75
N LEU A 117 11.64 4.98 -33.67
CA LEU A 117 11.08 5.87 -32.65
C LEU A 117 10.97 7.31 -33.16
N ALA A 118 9.84 7.94 -32.87
CA ALA A 118 9.58 9.33 -33.17
C ALA A 118 9.74 10.22 -31.91
N PRO A 119 10.17 11.48 -32.09
CA PRO A 119 10.26 12.44 -31.00
C PRO A 119 8.89 12.76 -30.39
N VAL A 120 8.88 12.93 -29.06
CA VAL A 120 7.69 13.36 -28.32
C VAL A 120 7.65 14.89 -28.21
N HIS A 121 8.82 15.53 -28.18
CA HIS A 121 8.98 16.98 -28.16
C HIS A 121 9.81 17.48 -29.36
N PRO A 122 9.57 18.69 -29.89
CA PRO A 122 10.28 19.22 -31.07
C PRO A 122 11.80 19.27 -30.93
N ASP A 123 12.28 19.46 -29.69
CA ASP A 123 13.71 19.63 -29.39
C ASP A 123 14.37 18.31 -28.95
N GLN A 124 13.66 17.19 -29.05
CA GLN A 124 14.13 15.90 -28.57
C GLN A 124 14.83 15.12 -29.69
N GLU A 125 16.12 14.86 -29.53
CA GLU A 125 16.82 13.85 -30.33
C GLU A 125 16.33 12.45 -29.92
N VAL A 126 15.88 11.69 -30.91
CA VAL A 126 15.40 10.31 -30.73
C VAL A 126 16.17 9.38 -31.65
N GLN A 127 16.59 8.26 -31.08
CA GLN A 127 17.32 7.19 -31.75
C GLN A 127 16.72 5.84 -31.32
N GLY A 128 16.83 4.85 -32.20
CA GLY A 128 16.44 3.47 -31.91
C GLY A 128 15.12 3.06 -32.53
N GLU A 129 14.90 1.76 -32.55
CA GLU A 129 13.72 1.12 -33.14
C GLU A 129 13.14 0.10 -32.17
N ILE A 130 11.83 -0.15 -32.29
CA ILE A 130 11.17 -1.26 -31.60
C ILE A 130 10.53 -2.22 -32.61
N HIS A 131 10.58 -3.51 -32.30
CA HIS A 131 9.88 -4.56 -33.02
C HIS A 131 8.51 -4.77 -32.39
N LEU A 132 7.47 -4.44 -33.18
CA LEU A 132 6.08 -4.45 -32.75
C LEU A 132 5.27 -5.37 -33.65
N GLU A 133 4.53 -6.30 -33.04
CA GLU A 133 3.53 -7.11 -33.72
C GLU A 133 2.13 -6.67 -33.28
N VAL A 134 1.25 -6.36 -34.22
CA VAL A 134 -0.12 -5.90 -33.96
C VAL A 134 -1.08 -6.60 -34.91
N GLN A 135 -2.07 -7.31 -34.38
CA GLN A 135 -3.08 -8.01 -35.17
C GLN A 135 -4.49 -7.67 -34.71
N VAL A 136 -5.33 -7.22 -35.64
CA VAL A 136 -6.75 -6.96 -35.38
C VAL A 136 -7.51 -8.28 -35.32
N ILE A 137 -8.05 -8.60 -34.15
CA ILE A 137 -8.90 -9.77 -33.96
C ILE A 137 -10.36 -9.33 -34.12
N LYS A 138 -10.93 -9.58 -35.31
CA LYS A 138 -12.35 -9.37 -35.58
C LYS A 138 -13.01 -10.71 -35.88
N LYS A 139 -14.17 -10.96 -35.29
CA LYS A 139 -15.02 -12.14 -35.58
C LYS A 139 -14.27 -13.47 -35.44
N THR A 140 -13.43 -13.59 -34.41
CA THR A 140 -12.74 -14.86 -34.14
C THR A 140 -13.69 -15.82 -33.42
N ARG A 141 -13.65 -17.09 -33.82
CA ARG A 141 -14.24 -18.20 -33.05
C ARG A 141 -13.22 -18.89 -32.15
N PHE A 142 -11.99 -18.36 -32.14
CA PHE A 142 -10.84 -18.86 -31.36
C PHE A 142 -10.17 -17.70 -30.59
N PRO A 143 -10.88 -17.08 -29.63
CA PRO A 143 -10.29 -16.08 -28.74
C PRO A 143 -9.21 -16.70 -27.84
N HIS A 144 -8.18 -15.91 -27.52
CA HIS A 144 -7.21 -16.21 -26.47
C HIS A 144 -7.28 -15.11 -25.42
N TRP A 145 -7.30 -15.49 -24.13
CA TRP A 145 -7.35 -14.55 -23.01
C TRP A 145 -6.04 -14.51 -22.24
N ASN A 146 -5.45 -15.67 -21.95
CA ASN A 146 -4.20 -15.81 -21.18
C ASN A 146 -4.22 -15.04 -19.83
N GLU A 147 -5.40 -14.86 -19.24
CA GLU A 147 -5.56 -14.19 -17.95
C GLU A 147 -5.48 -15.20 -16.80
N VAL A 148 -4.80 -14.80 -15.71
CA VAL A 148 -4.78 -15.54 -14.45
C VAL A 148 -5.71 -14.85 -13.48
N LEU A 149 -6.72 -15.57 -12.99
CA LEU A 149 -7.70 -15.08 -12.03
C LEU A 149 -7.50 -15.81 -10.70
N GLU A 150 -7.26 -15.06 -9.63
CA GLU A 150 -7.12 -15.57 -8.27
C GLU A 150 -8.29 -15.06 -7.41
N PHE A 151 -8.93 -15.96 -6.67
CA PHE A 151 -10.04 -15.63 -5.77
C PHE A 151 -9.97 -16.51 -4.52
N GLU A 152 -10.30 -15.94 -3.37
CA GLU A 152 -10.38 -16.65 -2.08
C GLU A 152 -11.75 -17.31 -1.95
N LEU A 153 -11.79 -18.60 -1.59
CA LEU A 153 -13.02 -19.32 -1.29
C LEU A 153 -13.34 -19.19 0.21
N ALA A 154 -14.62 -19.08 0.56
CA ALA A 154 -15.04 -19.06 1.96
C ALA A 154 -14.88 -20.44 2.62
N GLU A 155 -14.54 -20.47 3.92
CA GLU A 155 -14.25 -21.71 4.67
C GLU A 155 -15.44 -22.70 4.74
N ASP A 156 -16.67 -22.20 4.58
CA ASP A 156 -17.91 -22.97 4.68
C ASP A 156 -18.51 -23.39 3.31
N GLU A 157 -17.77 -23.22 2.21
CA GLU A 157 -18.23 -23.65 0.89
C GLU A 157 -18.39 -25.18 0.85
N PRO A 158 -19.58 -25.70 0.46
CA PRO A 158 -19.81 -27.14 0.44
C PRO A 158 -18.81 -27.86 -0.48
N GLY A 159 -18.45 -29.10 -0.17
CA GLY A 159 -17.53 -29.92 -0.97
C GLY A 159 -17.96 -30.18 -2.42
N ASP A 160 -19.18 -29.76 -2.78
CA ASP A 160 -19.73 -29.80 -4.13
C ASP A 160 -19.66 -28.44 -4.85
N SER A 161 -18.93 -27.44 -4.31
CA SER A 161 -18.82 -26.12 -4.93
C SER A 161 -18.22 -26.23 -6.33
N VAL A 162 -18.82 -25.50 -7.27
CA VAL A 162 -18.48 -25.58 -8.70
C VAL A 162 -18.04 -24.20 -9.16
N LEU A 163 -16.84 -24.10 -9.71
CA LEU A 163 -16.41 -22.94 -10.46
C LEU A 163 -17.15 -22.89 -11.79
N SER A 164 -17.98 -21.87 -11.98
CA SER A 164 -18.64 -21.59 -13.25
C SER A 164 -17.89 -20.50 -14.00
N VAL A 165 -17.39 -20.83 -15.19
CA VAL A 165 -16.76 -19.88 -16.11
C VAL A 165 -17.70 -19.66 -17.28
N GLU A 166 -18.22 -18.45 -17.43
CA GLU A 166 -19.19 -18.11 -18.47
C GLU A 166 -18.52 -17.36 -19.62
N VAL A 167 -18.84 -17.77 -20.84
CA VAL A 167 -18.39 -17.13 -22.07
C VAL A 167 -19.57 -16.39 -22.68
N TRP A 168 -19.39 -15.09 -22.86
CA TRP A 168 -20.38 -14.19 -23.42
C TRP A 168 -19.83 -13.58 -24.71
N ASP A 169 -20.64 -13.57 -25.77
CA ASP A 169 -20.43 -12.70 -26.92
C ASP A 169 -20.83 -11.30 -26.48
N TRP A 170 -19.88 -10.40 -26.52
CA TRP A 170 -20.13 -9.04 -26.08
C TRP A 170 -20.74 -8.27 -27.25
N ASP A 171 -22.01 -7.92 -27.09
CA ASP A 171 -22.75 -7.16 -28.09
C ASP A 171 -22.73 -5.67 -27.77
N ILE A 172 -22.35 -4.89 -28.76
CA ILE A 172 -22.28 -3.43 -28.67
C ILE A 172 -23.67 -2.83 -28.45
N VAL A 173 -24.71 -3.51 -28.94
CA VAL A 173 -26.08 -3.03 -28.99
C VAL A 173 -27.00 -4.19 -28.67
N GLY A 174 -27.62 -4.16 -27.49
CA GLY A 174 -28.51 -5.22 -27.04
C GLY A 174 -28.00 -5.86 -25.76
N LYS A 175 -28.51 -7.05 -25.46
CA LYS A 175 -27.99 -7.88 -24.37
C LYS A 175 -26.88 -8.74 -24.94
N ASN A 176 -25.78 -8.90 -24.22
CA ASN A 176 -24.71 -9.83 -24.58
C ASN A 176 -25.29 -11.23 -24.78
N ASP A 177 -24.93 -11.88 -25.88
CA ASP A 177 -25.35 -13.23 -26.16
C ASP A 177 -24.51 -14.24 -25.36
N PHE A 178 -25.17 -15.08 -24.57
CA PHE A 178 -24.50 -16.15 -23.84
C PHE A 178 -24.02 -17.23 -24.83
N LEU A 179 -22.71 -17.48 -24.88
CA LEU A 179 -22.12 -18.50 -25.77
C LEU A 179 -22.01 -19.86 -25.09
N GLY A 180 -21.89 -19.89 -23.77
CA GLY A 180 -21.82 -21.13 -23.00
C GLY A 180 -21.11 -20.95 -21.68
N GLN A 181 -21.16 -21.99 -20.84
CA GLN A 181 -20.43 -22.03 -19.57
C GLN A 181 -19.62 -23.32 -19.44
N VAL A 182 -18.54 -23.25 -18.68
CA VAL A 182 -17.81 -24.42 -18.18
C VAL A 182 -18.03 -24.48 -16.68
N LYS A 183 -18.39 -25.67 -16.19
CA LYS A 183 -18.54 -25.96 -14.77
C LYS A 183 -17.45 -26.90 -14.33
N VAL A 184 -16.59 -26.45 -13.42
CA VAL A 184 -15.47 -27.22 -12.87
C VAL A 184 -15.75 -27.49 -11.39
N PRO A 185 -15.98 -28.75 -10.99
CA PRO A 185 -16.08 -29.11 -9.58
C PRO A 185 -14.79 -28.76 -8.84
N LEU A 186 -14.91 -28.18 -7.65
CA LEU A 186 -13.78 -27.78 -6.79
C LEU A 186 -13.30 -28.92 -5.89
N ASP A 187 -13.67 -30.17 -6.19
CA ASP A 187 -13.24 -31.39 -5.49
C ASP A 187 -11.84 -31.87 -5.90
N ALA A 188 -11.27 -31.26 -6.95
CA ALA A 188 -10.04 -31.73 -7.56
C ALA A 188 -8.80 -31.29 -6.78
N SER A 189 -8.25 -32.23 -6.00
CA SER A 189 -6.91 -32.13 -5.38
C SER A 189 -5.76 -31.94 -6.39
N ARG A 190 -6.02 -32.09 -7.70
CA ARG A 190 -5.04 -31.94 -8.78
C ARG A 190 -5.43 -30.77 -9.69
N PRO A 191 -4.45 -30.01 -10.19
CA PRO A 191 -4.72 -28.98 -11.18
C PRO A 191 -5.36 -29.62 -12.43
N ILE A 192 -6.45 -29.02 -12.90
CA ILE A 192 -7.13 -29.46 -14.11
C ILE A 192 -6.71 -28.51 -15.23
N GLU A 193 -6.10 -29.05 -16.29
CA GLU A 193 -5.75 -28.30 -17.50
C GLU A 193 -6.34 -29.01 -18.72
N GLY A 194 -7.05 -28.29 -19.58
CA GLY A 194 -7.52 -28.87 -20.83
C GLY A 194 -8.60 -28.06 -21.53
N TRP A 195 -9.11 -28.62 -22.62
CA TRP A 195 -10.26 -28.12 -23.34
C TRP A 195 -11.56 -28.68 -22.74
N PHE A 196 -12.46 -27.79 -22.34
CA PHE A 196 -13.76 -28.10 -21.75
C PHE A 196 -14.86 -27.72 -22.75
N GLN A 197 -15.82 -28.62 -22.98
CA GLN A 197 -16.96 -28.33 -23.84
C GLN A 197 -17.87 -27.27 -23.19
N LEU A 198 -18.32 -26.30 -23.98
CA LEU A 198 -19.25 -25.28 -23.51
C LEU A 198 -20.65 -25.88 -23.33
N LEU A 199 -21.25 -25.63 -22.17
CA LEU A 199 -22.59 -26.07 -21.81
C LEU A 199 -23.61 -24.93 -22.02
N PRO A 200 -24.85 -25.24 -22.44
CA PRO A 200 -25.92 -24.26 -22.57
C PRO A 200 -26.41 -23.76 -21.20
N PHE A 201 -27.27 -22.74 -21.24
CA PHE A 201 -27.87 -22.17 -20.03
C PHE A 201 -28.85 -23.17 -19.38
N PRO A 202 -28.89 -23.31 -18.03
CA PRO A 202 -29.71 -24.35 -17.37
C PRO A 202 -31.22 -24.26 -17.61
N SER A 203 -31.74 -23.12 -18.06
CA SER A 203 -33.18 -22.86 -18.20
C SER A 203 -33.71 -22.91 -19.64
N SER A 204 -32.89 -23.21 -20.65
CA SER A 204 -33.38 -23.35 -22.03
C SER A 204 -33.93 -24.76 -22.27
N THR A 205 -35.25 -24.87 -22.45
CA THR A 205 -35.93 -26.10 -22.89
C THR A 205 -35.74 -26.40 -24.39
N GLU A 206 -35.03 -25.53 -25.14
CA GLU A 206 -34.65 -25.78 -26.53
C GLU A 206 -33.36 -26.61 -26.58
N GLU A 207 -33.37 -27.71 -27.34
CA GLU A 207 -32.13 -28.44 -27.66
C GLU A 207 -31.13 -27.48 -28.33
N PRO A 208 -29.86 -27.47 -27.92
CA PRO A 208 -28.87 -26.54 -28.45
C PRO A 208 -28.73 -26.75 -29.97
N ARG A 209 -28.95 -25.68 -30.75
CA ARG A 209 -28.71 -25.67 -32.20
C ARG A 209 -27.21 -25.71 -32.47
N GLY A 210 -26.61 -26.90 -32.38
CA GLY A 210 -25.21 -27.16 -32.72
C GLY A 210 -24.25 -27.21 -31.53
N GLN A 211 -22.99 -27.54 -31.83
CA GLN A 211 -21.91 -27.67 -30.85
C GLN A 211 -21.43 -26.27 -30.42
N LEU A 212 -21.61 -25.92 -29.14
CA LEU A 212 -21.34 -24.58 -28.59
C LEU A 212 -19.84 -24.19 -28.56
N GLY A 213 -18.95 -25.13 -28.90
CA GLY A 213 -17.51 -24.94 -28.89
C GLY A 213 -16.86 -25.41 -27.59
N SER A 214 -15.60 -25.01 -27.37
CA SER A 214 -14.82 -25.44 -26.21
C SER A 214 -13.95 -24.31 -25.70
N LEU A 215 -13.72 -24.29 -24.39
CA LEU A 215 -12.89 -23.31 -23.69
C LEU A 215 -11.69 -24.04 -23.06
N ARG A 216 -10.48 -23.53 -23.25
CA ARG A 216 -9.29 -24.07 -22.59
C ARG A 216 -9.07 -23.37 -21.26
N LEU A 217 -8.97 -24.12 -20.16
CA LEU A 217 -8.74 -23.58 -18.81
C LEU A 217 -7.62 -24.34 -18.12
N MET A 218 -6.94 -23.66 -17.19
CA MET A 218 -6.15 -24.26 -16.12
C MET A 218 -6.75 -23.80 -14.79
N VAL A 219 -7.20 -24.74 -13.96
CA VAL A 219 -7.80 -24.46 -12.66
C VAL A 219 -7.01 -25.18 -11.59
N ARG A 220 -6.62 -24.45 -10.53
CA ARG A 220 -5.88 -24.99 -9.39
C ARG A 220 -6.53 -24.52 -8.10
N LEU A 221 -6.92 -25.47 -7.26
CA LEU A 221 -7.32 -25.20 -5.88
C LEU A 221 -6.08 -25.23 -4.99
N LEU A 222 -5.89 -24.18 -4.18
CA LEU A 222 -4.86 -24.11 -3.15
C LEU A 222 -5.56 -24.08 -1.79
N GLU A 223 -5.30 -25.10 -0.98
CA GLU A 223 -5.82 -25.17 0.39
C GLU A 223 -4.67 -24.88 1.37
N ASP A 224 -4.68 -23.67 1.95
CA ASP A 224 -3.72 -23.28 2.97
C ASP A 224 -4.29 -23.57 4.37
N ARG A 225 -3.66 -24.50 5.10
CA ARG A 225 -4.06 -24.81 6.47
C ARG A 225 -3.16 -24.11 7.48
N VAL A 226 -3.75 -23.22 8.29
CA VAL A 226 -3.09 -22.63 9.45
C VAL A 226 -3.27 -23.59 10.64
N LEU A 227 -2.16 -24.10 11.17
CA LEU A 227 -2.19 -25.00 12.32
C LEU A 227 -2.56 -24.24 13.61
N PRO A 228 -3.05 -24.93 14.66
CA PRO A 228 -3.21 -24.31 15.96
C PRO A 228 -1.90 -23.69 16.48
N GLN A 229 -2.00 -22.60 17.26
CA GLN A 229 -0.85 -21.82 17.72
C GLN A 229 0.27 -22.65 18.38
N HIS A 230 -0.11 -23.70 19.14
CA HIS A 230 0.86 -24.55 19.85
C HIS A 230 1.83 -25.29 18.91
N CYS A 231 1.42 -25.56 17.66
CA CYS A 231 2.28 -26.19 16.66
C CYS A 231 3.44 -25.28 16.23
N TYR A 232 3.25 -23.95 16.27
CA TYR A 232 4.27 -22.97 15.91
C TYR A 232 5.13 -22.53 17.10
N GLN A 233 4.72 -22.87 18.33
CA GLN A 233 5.40 -22.41 19.55
C GLN A 233 6.89 -22.80 19.62
N PRO A 234 7.32 -24.01 19.21
CA PRO A 234 8.75 -24.37 19.21
C PRO A 234 9.58 -23.46 18.29
N LEU A 235 9.04 -23.11 17.11
CA LEU A 235 9.71 -22.19 16.19
C LEU A 235 9.78 -20.78 16.76
N ILE A 236 8.69 -20.27 17.34
CA ILE A 236 8.67 -18.94 17.98
C ILE A 236 9.66 -18.88 19.14
N GLN A 237 9.76 -19.94 19.94
CA GLN A 237 10.73 -20.03 21.04
C GLN A 237 12.17 -20.01 20.53
N LEU A 238 12.49 -20.78 19.49
CA LEU A 238 13.81 -20.79 18.86
C LEU A 238 14.20 -19.41 18.31
N LEU A 239 13.25 -18.70 17.69
CA LEU A 239 13.47 -17.33 17.19
C LEU A 239 13.63 -16.30 18.32
N ALA A 240 12.95 -16.50 19.46
CA ALA A 240 12.97 -15.59 20.60
C ALA A 240 14.12 -15.84 21.59
N GLU A 241 14.76 -17.00 21.56
CA GLU A 241 15.91 -17.36 22.41
C GLU A 241 16.99 -16.26 22.46
N PRO A 242 17.54 -15.76 21.34
CA PRO A 242 18.58 -14.73 21.37
C PRO A 242 18.10 -13.40 21.97
N LEU A 243 16.79 -13.15 22.02
CA LEU A 243 16.21 -11.91 22.53
C LEU A 243 16.01 -11.95 24.04
N ARG A 244 15.90 -13.14 24.64
CA ARG A 244 15.68 -13.34 26.08
C ARG A 244 16.98 -13.33 26.88
N CYS A 245 18.10 -13.68 26.26
CA CYS A 245 19.41 -13.79 26.91
C CYS A 245 20.47 -12.94 26.17
N PRO A 246 20.53 -11.61 26.41
CA PRO A 246 21.34 -10.66 25.65
C PRO A 246 22.88 -10.73 25.88
N GLY A 247 23.46 -11.91 26.12
CA GLY A 247 24.89 -12.09 26.39
C GLY A 247 25.55 -13.30 25.72
N GLN A 248 24.80 -14.11 24.96
CA GLN A 248 25.36 -15.24 24.21
C GLN A 248 25.97 -14.78 22.88
N PRO A 249 27.01 -15.48 22.37
CA PRO A 249 27.58 -15.17 21.08
C PRO A 249 26.48 -15.27 20.01
N ALA A 250 26.29 -14.19 19.26
CA ALA A 250 25.21 -14.10 18.25
C ALA A 250 25.43 -15.01 17.04
N ALA A 251 26.56 -15.71 16.95
CA ALA A 251 26.88 -16.67 15.90
C ALA A 251 26.08 -17.97 16.11
N GLY A 252 25.39 -18.42 15.06
CA GLY A 252 24.64 -19.69 15.07
C GLY A 252 23.21 -19.62 15.62
N THR A 253 22.72 -18.45 16.03
CA THR A 253 21.31 -18.29 16.42
C THR A 253 20.38 -18.34 15.20
N ALA A 254 19.12 -18.76 15.38
CA ALA A 254 18.17 -18.87 14.27
C ALA A 254 17.95 -17.53 13.55
N LEU A 255 17.92 -16.40 14.27
CA LEU A 255 17.83 -15.06 13.66
C LEU A 255 19.09 -14.68 12.86
N ALA A 256 20.28 -15.08 13.32
CA ALA A 256 21.52 -14.85 12.59
C ALA A 256 21.57 -15.65 11.28
N VAL A 257 21.16 -16.92 11.33
CA VAL A 257 21.08 -17.77 10.14
C VAL A 257 20.05 -17.20 9.17
N LEU A 258 18.87 -16.80 9.65
CA LEU A 258 17.86 -16.15 8.81
C LEU A 258 18.41 -14.91 8.11
N GLU A 259 19.12 -14.04 8.83
CA GLU A 259 19.74 -12.86 8.25
C GLU A 259 20.73 -13.21 7.12
N GLU A 260 21.52 -14.26 7.27
CA GLU A 260 22.53 -14.70 6.29
C GLU A 260 21.94 -15.39 5.06
N VAL A 261 20.85 -16.17 5.21
CA VAL A 261 20.20 -16.87 4.10
C VAL A 261 19.17 -16.02 3.34
N THR A 262 18.75 -14.88 3.91
CA THR A 262 17.73 -14.03 3.30
C THR A 262 18.28 -13.28 2.09
N SER A 263 17.86 -13.71 0.90
CA SER A 263 18.14 -13.05 -0.37
C SER A 263 17.59 -11.61 -0.43
N GLY A 264 18.05 -10.81 -1.39
CA GLY A 264 17.58 -9.42 -1.56
C GLY A 264 16.07 -9.32 -1.79
N ASP A 265 15.52 -10.28 -2.53
CA ASP A 265 14.15 -10.22 -3.05
C ASP A 265 13.10 -10.54 -1.97
N CYS A 266 13.43 -11.45 -1.04
CA CYS A 266 12.51 -11.84 0.05
C CYS A 266 12.74 -11.05 1.36
N ARG A 267 13.77 -10.20 1.43
CA ARG A 267 14.18 -9.49 2.66
C ARG A 267 13.08 -8.63 3.27
N GLN A 268 12.33 -7.96 2.41
CA GLN A 268 11.21 -7.12 2.79
C GLN A 268 10.10 -7.95 3.45
N ASP A 269 9.74 -9.08 2.87
CA ASP A 269 8.69 -9.96 3.39
C ASP A 269 9.10 -10.60 4.70
N VAL A 270 10.34 -11.11 4.79
CA VAL A 270 10.90 -11.68 6.02
C VAL A 270 10.87 -10.64 7.15
N ALA A 271 11.30 -9.40 6.89
CA ALA A 271 11.21 -8.31 7.86
C ALA A 271 9.76 -8.06 8.31
N THR A 272 8.81 -7.98 7.38
CA THR A 272 7.39 -7.77 7.70
C THR A 272 6.84 -8.89 8.58
N LYS A 273 7.16 -10.16 8.30
CA LYS A 273 6.67 -11.31 9.08
C LYS A 273 7.32 -11.34 10.47
N LEU A 274 8.64 -11.16 10.57
CA LEU A 274 9.36 -11.16 11.86
C LEU A 274 8.86 -10.04 12.79
N VAL A 275 8.70 -8.82 12.26
CA VAL A 275 8.15 -7.70 13.02
C VAL A 275 6.76 -8.02 13.54
N LYS A 276 5.87 -8.59 12.73
CA LYS A 276 4.52 -8.99 13.16
C LYS A 276 4.56 -10.06 14.27
N VAL A 277 5.41 -11.08 14.13
CA VAL A 277 5.58 -12.13 15.15
C VAL A 277 6.04 -11.52 16.46
N PHE A 278 7.10 -10.71 16.46
CA PHE A 278 7.65 -10.15 17.69
C PHE A 278 6.80 -9.02 18.28
N LEU A 279 6.01 -8.29 17.48
CA LEU A 279 4.96 -7.39 17.99
C LEU A 279 3.90 -8.17 18.77
N ALA A 280 3.41 -9.28 18.22
CA ALA A 280 2.41 -10.12 18.89
C ALA A 280 2.94 -10.75 20.20
N GLN A 281 4.25 -11.01 20.28
CA GLN A 281 4.91 -11.55 21.49
C GLN A 281 5.35 -10.47 22.49
N GLY A 282 5.16 -9.17 22.19
CA GLY A 282 5.67 -8.08 23.03
C GLY A 282 7.21 -7.94 23.03
N LEU A 283 7.89 -8.56 22.07
CA LEU A 283 9.35 -8.60 21.94
C LEU A 283 9.90 -7.76 20.77
N ALA A 284 9.09 -6.87 20.18
CA ALA A 284 9.49 -6.07 19.03
C ALA A 284 10.72 -5.18 19.29
N VAL A 285 10.77 -4.50 20.44
CA VAL A 285 11.93 -3.65 20.79
C VAL A 285 13.20 -4.48 21.00
N PRO A 286 13.19 -5.58 21.80
CA PRO A 286 14.33 -6.51 21.87
C PRO A 286 14.78 -7.04 20.51
N PHE A 287 13.84 -7.38 19.63
CA PHE A 287 14.16 -7.85 18.28
C PHE A 287 14.89 -6.79 17.44
N LEU A 288 14.38 -5.56 17.44
CA LEU A 288 15.02 -4.46 16.73
C LEU A 288 16.42 -4.18 17.31
N ASP A 289 16.55 -4.14 18.63
CA ASP A 289 17.83 -3.94 19.31
C ASP A 289 18.87 -5.00 18.91
N TYR A 290 18.46 -6.27 18.87
CA TYR A 290 19.30 -7.39 18.45
C TYR A 290 19.81 -7.22 17.01
N ILE A 291 18.91 -6.96 16.05
CA ILE A 291 19.29 -6.90 14.63
C ILE A 291 20.07 -5.62 14.31
N ILE A 292 19.74 -4.49 14.97
CA ILE A 292 20.48 -3.23 14.87
C ILE A 292 21.92 -3.41 15.39
N THR A 293 22.09 -4.06 16.54
CA THR A 293 23.42 -4.30 17.13
C THR A 293 24.31 -5.10 16.19
N ARG A 294 23.73 -6.10 15.50
CA ARG A 294 24.46 -6.88 14.48
C ARG A 294 24.85 -6.08 13.25
N GLU A 295 23.95 -5.24 12.74
CA GLU A 295 24.26 -4.36 11.61
C GLU A 295 25.36 -3.34 11.97
N LEU A 296 25.29 -2.76 13.17
CA LEU A 296 26.29 -1.83 13.70
C LEU A 296 27.66 -2.50 13.85
N ALA A 297 27.71 -3.76 14.28
CA ALA A 297 28.96 -4.52 14.41
C ALA A 297 29.67 -4.70 13.06
N ARG A 298 28.92 -4.81 11.96
CA ARG A 298 29.43 -4.93 10.58
C ARG A 298 29.70 -3.58 9.91
N THR A 299 29.11 -2.50 10.40
CA THR A 299 29.27 -1.16 9.83
C THR A 299 30.58 -0.54 10.30
N MET A 300 31.45 -0.20 9.33
CA MET A 300 32.75 0.45 9.57
C MET A 300 32.69 1.97 9.39
N ASP A 301 31.99 2.44 8.36
CA ASP A 301 31.83 3.87 8.06
C ASP A 301 30.46 4.38 8.55
N PRO A 302 30.42 5.36 9.47
CA PRO A 302 29.19 6.00 9.93
C PRO A 302 28.31 6.54 8.81
N ASN A 303 28.89 6.97 7.69
CA ASN A 303 28.13 7.49 6.55
C ASN A 303 27.36 6.42 5.79
N THR A 304 27.65 5.13 6.00
CA THR A 304 26.93 4.01 5.38
C THR A 304 25.84 3.44 6.28
N LEU A 305 25.72 3.96 7.50
CA LEU A 305 24.83 3.46 8.54
C LEU A 305 23.37 3.43 8.07
N PHE A 306 22.78 2.24 8.09
CA PHE A 306 21.41 1.96 7.62
C PHE A 306 21.12 2.46 6.19
N ARG A 307 22.11 2.72 5.33
CA ARG A 307 21.88 3.07 3.92
C ARG A 307 21.74 1.84 3.03
N SER A 308 22.20 0.68 3.49
CA SER A 308 22.10 -0.59 2.79
C SER A 308 20.68 -1.17 2.86
N ASN A 309 20.35 -2.00 1.87
CA ASN A 309 19.15 -2.84 1.88
C ASN A 309 19.41 -4.03 2.83
N SER A 310 19.33 -3.80 4.14
CA SER A 310 19.63 -4.80 5.18
C SER A 310 18.36 -5.29 5.87
N LEU A 311 18.41 -6.49 6.48
CA LEU A 311 17.25 -7.02 7.21
C LEU A 311 16.88 -6.11 8.39
N ALA A 312 17.87 -5.47 9.02
CA ALA A 312 17.67 -4.50 10.09
C ALA A 312 17.00 -3.21 9.58
N SER A 313 17.50 -2.59 8.50
CA SER A 313 16.88 -1.38 7.95
C SER A 313 15.44 -1.63 7.48
N LYS A 314 15.17 -2.80 6.88
CA LYS A 314 13.82 -3.25 6.53
C LYS A 314 12.95 -3.54 7.74
N SER A 315 13.49 -4.16 8.78
CA SER A 315 12.73 -4.45 10.01
C SER A 315 12.28 -3.18 10.73
N VAL A 316 13.16 -2.17 10.84
CA VAL A 316 12.78 -0.87 11.42
C VAL A 316 11.72 -0.19 10.55
N GLU A 317 11.86 -0.19 9.22
CA GLU A 317 10.85 0.38 8.31
C GLU A 317 9.47 -0.28 8.49
N GLN A 318 9.43 -1.60 8.58
CA GLN A 318 8.20 -2.35 8.79
C GLN A 318 7.59 -2.14 10.17
N PHE A 319 8.42 -2.02 11.20
CA PHE A 319 7.98 -1.67 12.54
C PHE A 319 7.33 -0.28 12.57
N LEU A 320 7.94 0.73 11.92
CA LEU A 320 7.37 2.07 11.82
C LEU A 320 6.04 2.08 11.08
N LYS A 321 5.91 1.32 9.99
CA LYS A 321 4.64 1.17 9.27
C LYS A 321 3.58 0.48 10.14
N ALA A 322 3.94 -0.57 10.87
CA ALA A 322 2.99 -1.34 11.69
C ALA A 322 2.47 -0.55 12.91
N VAL A 323 3.36 0.19 13.59
CA VAL A 323 3.03 0.88 14.85
C VAL A 323 2.71 2.35 14.63
N GLY A 324 3.37 2.99 13.67
CA GLY A 324 3.33 4.43 13.47
C GLY A 324 2.24 4.93 12.53
N LEU A 325 1.51 4.06 11.82
CA LEU A 325 0.53 4.52 10.81
C LEU A 325 -0.56 5.45 11.39
N PRO A 326 -1.16 5.17 12.57
CA PRO A 326 -2.12 6.10 13.18
C PRO A 326 -1.50 7.46 13.51
N TYR A 327 -0.26 7.45 14.01
CA TYR A 327 0.53 8.65 14.29
C TYR A 327 0.81 9.46 13.02
N LEU A 328 1.23 8.79 11.95
CA LEU A 328 1.46 9.40 10.64
C LEU A 328 0.20 10.08 10.12
N HIS A 329 -0.96 9.44 10.26
CA HIS A 329 -2.25 10.02 9.85
C HIS A 329 -2.59 11.25 10.68
N ALA A 330 -2.40 11.21 12.00
CA ALA A 330 -2.67 12.34 12.87
C ALA A 330 -1.76 13.56 12.57
N VAL A 331 -0.54 13.32 12.07
CA VAL A 331 0.45 14.37 11.78
C VAL A 331 0.35 14.91 10.35
N LEU A 332 0.36 14.04 9.33
CA LEU A 332 0.52 14.47 7.93
C LEU A 332 -0.79 14.61 7.18
N LYS A 333 -1.85 13.87 7.55
CA LYS A 333 -3.11 13.85 6.79
C LYS A 333 -3.76 15.23 6.63
N PRO A 334 -3.75 16.14 7.63
CA PRO A 334 -4.30 17.49 7.47
C PRO A 334 -3.57 18.30 6.38
N VAL A 335 -2.23 18.27 6.39
CA VAL A 335 -1.41 19.00 5.42
C VAL A 335 -1.57 18.41 4.02
N VAL A 336 -1.56 17.08 3.91
CA VAL A 336 -1.78 16.39 2.63
C VAL A 336 -3.16 16.69 2.06
N ASN A 337 -4.22 16.66 2.87
CA ASN A 337 -5.57 16.99 2.40
C ASN A 337 -5.65 18.42 1.85
N ARG A 338 -5.04 19.39 2.55
CA ARG A 338 -4.98 20.78 2.10
C ARG A 338 -4.29 20.91 0.73
N ILE A 339 -3.18 20.19 0.50
CA ILE A 339 -2.48 20.21 -0.80
C ILE A 339 -3.37 19.67 -1.93
N PHE A 340 -4.16 18.62 -1.65
CA PHE A 340 -5.11 18.06 -2.62
C PHE A 340 -6.32 18.97 -2.89
N GLU A 341 -6.79 19.69 -1.88
CA GLU A 341 -7.92 20.62 -1.98
C GLU A 341 -7.54 21.90 -2.71
N GLU A 342 -6.35 22.47 -2.45
CA GLU A 342 -5.94 23.74 -3.05
C GLU A 342 -5.56 23.62 -4.54
N LYS A 343 -5.12 22.44 -5.03
CA LYS A 343 -4.75 22.17 -6.45
C LYS A 343 -3.85 23.24 -7.12
N LYS A 344 -3.06 24.01 -6.36
CA LYS A 344 -2.22 25.11 -6.88
C LYS A 344 -0.93 24.58 -7.53
N ARG A 345 -0.51 25.22 -8.63
CA ARG A 345 0.68 24.83 -9.41
C ARG A 345 1.95 25.47 -8.83
N ILE A 346 2.96 24.65 -8.52
CA ILE A 346 4.32 25.09 -8.16
C ILE A 346 5.25 24.76 -9.35
N SER A 347 5.85 25.78 -9.99
CA SER A 347 6.73 25.61 -11.15
C SER A 347 7.97 26.50 -11.05
N PHE A 348 9.16 25.93 -11.32
CA PHE A 348 10.46 26.60 -11.23
C PHE A 348 11.18 26.78 -12.59
N LYS A 349 10.50 26.63 -13.74
CA LYS A 349 11.09 26.93 -15.07
C LYS A 349 10.89 28.42 -15.44
N GLY A 350 11.80 28.96 -16.25
CA GLY A 350 12.03 30.40 -16.38
C GLY A 350 11.85 31.02 -17.78
N SER A 351 11.09 32.11 -17.78
CA SER A 351 10.98 33.20 -18.76
C SER A 351 10.50 34.45 -18.00
N LEU A 352 10.66 35.66 -18.56
CA LEU A 352 10.55 36.94 -17.84
C LEU A 352 9.16 37.23 -17.20
N SER A 353 8.09 36.55 -17.65
CA SER A 353 6.75 36.60 -17.07
C SER A 353 6.55 35.66 -15.86
N GLU A 354 7.51 34.76 -15.59
CA GLU A 354 7.41 33.68 -14.59
C GLU A 354 8.07 34.03 -13.25
N ALA A 355 8.71 35.21 -13.10
CA ALA A 355 9.36 35.59 -11.84
C ALA A 355 8.33 35.75 -10.69
N GLN A 356 7.22 36.45 -10.92
CA GLN A 356 6.13 36.59 -9.95
C GLN A 356 5.46 35.24 -9.64
N VAL A 357 5.28 34.39 -10.67
CA VAL A 357 4.71 33.04 -10.51
C VAL A 357 5.65 32.15 -9.69
N ARG A 358 6.96 32.29 -9.88
CA ARG A 358 7.99 31.57 -9.12
C ARG A 358 8.03 32.02 -7.67
N ASP A 359 7.93 33.33 -7.41
CA ASP A 359 7.94 33.87 -6.04
C ASP A 359 6.67 33.45 -5.28
N SER A 360 5.49 33.54 -5.90
CA SER A 360 4.24 33.02 -5.31
C SER A 360 4.24 31.49 -5.14
N SER A 361 4.87 30.75 -6.07
CA SER A 361 5.03 29.29 -5.96
C SER A 361 5.98 28.90 -4.82
N LEU A 362 7.03 29.70 -4.62
CA LEU A 362 8.02 29.51 -3.56
C LEU A 362 7.40 29.82 -2.19
N GLU A 363 6.67 30.92 -2.05
CA GLU A 363 5.94 31.26 -0.82
C GLU A 363 4.93 30.16 -0.44
N LEU A 364 4.22 29.61 -1.43
CA LEU A 364 3.30 28.51 -1.20
C LEU A 364 4.02 27.23 -0.73
N LEU A 365 5.15 26.90 -1.36
CA LEU A 365 5.97 25.74 -0.97
C LEU A 365 6.56 25.92 0.43
N GLN A 366 7.05 27.12 0.74
CA GLN A 366 7.54 27.49 2.07
C GLN A 366 6.43 27.37 3.12
N GLY A 367 5.20 27.78 2.78
CA GLY A 367 4.02 27.59 3.63
C GLY A 367 3.73 26.12 3.91
N TYR A 368 3.60 25.28 2.87
CA TYR A 368 3.36 23.85 3.05
C TYR A 368 4.50 23.15 3.80
N LEU A 369 5.75 23.53 3.54
CA LEU A 369 6.91 23.00 4.26
C LEU A 369 6.88 23.42 5.73
N GLY A 370 6.62 24.69 6.03
CA GLY A 370 6.46 25.20 7.39
C GLY A 370 5.39 24.45 8.16
N ASP A 371 4.18 24.34 7.59
CA ASP A 371 3.06 23.61 8.19
C ASP A 371 3.40 22.14 8.44
N THR A 372 4.11 21.50 7.50
CA THR A 372 4.55 20.10 7.64
C THR A 372 5.54 19.95 8.80
N VAL A 373 6.54 20.81 8.88
CA VAL A 373 7.57 20.75 9.93
C VAL A 373 6.97 21.13 11.28
N ASP A 374 6.04 22.09 11.34
CA ASP A 374 5.29 22.45 12.56
C ASP A 374 4.46 21.27 13.07
N ALA A 375 3.74 20.59 12.16
CA ALA A 375 2.96 19.41 12.50
C ALA A 375 3.83 18.27 13.05
N ILE A 376 5.02 18.04 12.48
CA ILE A 376 5.95 16.98 12.92
C ILE A 376 6.63 17.34 14.24
N VAL A 377 7.20 18.55 14.35
CA VAL A 377 7.93 18.97 15.57
C VAL A 377 6.98 19.09 16.77
N GLY A 378 5.72 19.49 16.53
CA GLY A 378 4.69 19.60 17.55
C GLY A 378 3.97 18.30 17.91
N SER A 379 4.42 17.12 17.43
CA SER A 379 3.71 15.85 17.62
C SER A 379 4.40 14.83 18.54
N VAL A 380 5.32 15.25 19.40
CA VAL A 380 6.05 14.36 20.33
C VAL A 380 5.09 13.55 21.21
N ASP A 381 4.02 14.19 21.70
CA ASP A 381 2.96 13.63 22.54
C ASP A 381 2.10 12.58 21.81
N LYS A 382 1.94 12.72 20.50
CA LYS A 382 1.19 11.79 19.65
C LYS A 382 2.01 10.57 19.23
N CYS A 383 3.33 10.61 19.39
CA CYS A 383 4.21 9.53 18.98
C CYS A 383 4.03 8.29 19.89
N PRO A 384 3.78 7.09 19.33
CA PRO A 384 3.59 5.88 20.13
C PRO A 384 4.79 5.59 21.03
N LEU A 385 4.54 5.28 22.30
CA LEU A 385 5.59 5.00 23.29
C LEU A 385 6.57 3.92 22.81
N LEU A 386 6.07 2.87 22.16
CA LEU A 386 6.89 1.78 21.63
C LEU A 386 7.91 2.26 20.59
N MET A 387 7.54 3.24 19.76
CA MET A 387 8.47 3.87 18.81
C MET A 387 9.51 4.73 19.54
N ARG A 388 9.08 5.52 20.53
CA ARG A 388 9.99 6.36 21.33
C ARG A 388 11.05 5.51 22.04
N VAL A 389 10.65 4.39 22.65
CA VAL A 389 11.57 3.44 23.29
C VAL A 389 12.50 2.78 22.27
N ALA A 390 12.00 2.38 21.09
CA ALA A 390 12.85 1.81 20.04
C ALA A 390 13.91 2.81 19.56
N PHE A 391 13.56 4.08 19.38
CA PHE A 391 14.53 5.12 19.00
C PHE A 391 15.52 5.45 20.11
N LYS A 392 15.10 5.43 21.37
CA LYS A 392 16.01 5.57 22.52
C LYS A 392 17.06 4.46 22.52
N GLN A 393 16.67 3.21 22.24
CA GLN A 393 17.62 2.10 22.12
C GLN A 393 18.52 2.24 20.90
N LEU A 394 17.97 2.59 19.74
CA LEU A 394 18.77 2.84 18.53
C LEU A 394 19.86 3.89 18.78
N ARG A 395 19.52 5.02 19.43
CA ARG A 395 20.48 6.07 19.78
C ARG A 395 21.61 5.52 20.64
N ARG A 396 21.26 4.84 21.74
CA ARG A 396 22.21 4.24 22.66
C ARG A 396 23.17 3.29 21.94
N ARG A 397 22.68 2.41 21.07
CA ARG A 397 23.53 1.47 20.32
C ARG A 397 24.48 2.17 19.34
N VAL A 398 24.05 3.27 18.72
CA VAL A 398 24.89 4.08 17.84
C VAL A 398 25.97 4.82 18.64
N GLU A 399 25.62 5.39 19.80
CA GLU A 399 26.57 6.04 20.71
C GLU A 399 27.62 5.05 21.25
N GLU A 400 27.21 3.83 21.64
CA GLU A 400 28.10 2.76 22.10
C GLU A 400 29.09 2.34 21.00
N ARG A 401 28.67 2.35 19.73
CA ARG A 401 29.51 1.95 18.59
C ARG A 401 30.44 3.06 18.10
N PHE A 402 29.99 4.31 18.12
CA PHE A 402 30.72 5.47 17.60
C PHE A 402 30.87 6.56 18.68
N PRO A 403 31.68 6.33 19.73
CA PRO A 403 31.76 7.22 20.89
C PRO A 403 32.56 8.51 20.65
N SER A 404 33.20 8.66 19.48
CA SER A 404 34.06 9.81 19.19
C SER A 404 33.22 11.10 19.00
N PRO A 405 33.67 12.27 19.52
CA PRO A 405 32.94 13.53 19.39
C PRO A 405 32.78 14.01 17.93
N GLN A 406 33.60 13.51 17.01
CA GLN A 406 33.45 13.74 15.56
C GLN A 406 32.20 13.06 14.98
N HIS A 407 31.59 12.12 15.71
CA HIS A 407 30.43 11.34 15.30
C HIS A 407 29.17 11.70 16.11
N GLU A 408 29.17 12.82 16.84
CA GLU A 408 28.00 13.24 17.63
C GLU A 408 26.74 13.42 16.76
N GLU A 409 26.89 13.78 15.48
CA GLU A 409 25.75 13.91 14.58
C GLU A 409 25.19 12.56 14.08
N VAL A 410 25.96 11.47 14.15
CA VAL A 410 25.61 10.12 13.63
C VAL A 410 24.38 9.56 14.33
N GLN A 411 24.25 9.80 15.64
CA GLN A 411 23.09 9.38 16.42
C GLN A 411 21.79 10.02 15.91
N TYR A 412 21.85 11.30 15.50
CA TYR A 412 20.70 12.01 14.93
C TYR A 412 20.43 11.53 13.52
N PHE A 413 21.46 11.26 12.71
CA PHE A 413 21.30 10.69 11.37
C PHE A 413 20.63 9.32 11.39
N ALA A 414 20.93 8.47 12.37
CA ALA A 414 20.30 7.16 12.49
C ALA A 414 18.78 7.28 12.68
N ILE A 415 18.35 8.08 13.66
CA ILE A 415 16.91 8.26 13.97
C ILE A 415 16.22 9.03 12.85
N SER A 416 16.80 10.14 12.41
CA SER A 416 16.25 10.99 11.36
C SER A 416 16.15 10.25 10.02
N GLY A 417 17.14 9.40 9.71
CA GLY A 417 17.12 8.55 8.53
C GLY A 417 15.95 7.56 8.49
N PHE A 418 15.47 7.09 9.64
CA PHE A 418 14.26 6.27 9.70
C PHE A 418 12.98 7.10 9.72
N LEU A 419 12.92 8.17 10.51
CA LEU A 419 11.71 9.00 10.62
C LEU A 419 11.45 9.86 9.38
N PHE A 420 12.43 10.61 8.89
CA PHE A 420 12.23 11.53 7.78
C PHE A 420 12.38 10.81 6.44
N LEU A 421 13.46 10.06 6.24
CA LEU A 421 13.75 9.50 4.91
C LEU A 421 12.94 8.24 4.59
N ARG A 422 12.53 7.46 5.59
CA ARG A 422 11.83 6.17 5.39
C ARG A 422 10.37 6.16 5.84
N PHE A 423 9.92 7.21 6.52
CA PHE A 423 8.57 7.26 7.06
C PHE A 423 7.80 8.52 6.62
N PHE A 424 8.20 9.71 7.06
CA PHE A 424 7.48 10.95 6.72
C PHE A 424 7.61 11.35 5.24
N ALA A 425 8.81 11.44 4.68
CA ALA A 425 8.98 11.89 3.30
C ALA A 425 8.38 10.92 2.26
N PRO A 426 8.54 9.59 2.37
CA PRO A 426 7.84 8.65 1.50
C PRO A 426 6.31 8.75 1.62
N ALA A 427 5.78 9.03 2.81
CA ALA A 427 4.35 9.22 3.02
C ALA A 427 3.81 10.50 2.37
N VAL A 428 4.59 11.58 2.36
CA VAL A 428 4.26 12.79 1.62
C VAL A 428 4.35 12.54 0.11
N LEU A 429 5.39 11.85 -0.35
CA LEU A 429 5.61 11.56 -1.77
C LEU A 429 4.52 10.65 -2.36
N THR A 430 4.12 9.60 -1.61
CA THR A 430 3.16 8.58 -2.04
C THR A 430 2.02 8.39 -1.03
N PRO A 431 1.11 9.37 -0.85
CA PRO A 431 0.09 9.34 0.21
C PRO A 431 -0.83 8.12 0.18
N LYS A 432 -1.08 7.55 -1.01
CA LYS A 432 -1.92 6.36 -1.18
C LYS A 432 -1.33 5.12 -0.49
N LEU A 433 -0.02 4.88 -0.64
CA LEU A 433 0.65 3.70 -0.08
C LEU A 433 0.64 3.70 1.46
N PHE A 434 0.51 4.88 2.06
CA PHE A 434 0.41 5.07 3.50
C PHE A 434 -1.03 5.30 3.98
N GLY A 435 -2.03 5.12 3.12
CA GLY A 435 -3.45 5.27 3.46
C GLY A 435 -3.87 6.70 3.82
N LEU A 436 -3.06 7.72 3.52
CA LEU A 436 -3.41 9.12 3.76
C LEU A 436 -4.50 9.61 2.78
N ARG A 437 -4.57 8.99 1.58
CA ARG A 437 -5.56 9.25 0.53
C ARG A 437 -5.97 7.93 -0.14
N GLU A 438 -7.18 7.88 -0.70
CA GLU A 438 -7.68 6.71 -1.44
C GLU A 438 -7.23 6.71 -2.91
N GLN A 439 -7.05 7.90 -3.49
CA GLN A 439 -6.70 8.10 -4.90
C GLN A 439 -5.25 8.56 -5.07
N HIS A 440 -4.65 8.24 -6.22
CA HIS A 440 -3.34 8.77 -6.60
C HIS A 440 -3.43 10.29 -6.84
N ALA A 441 -2.31 10.99 -6.62
CA ALA A 441 -2.21 12.40 -6.94
C ALA A 441 -2.23 12.61 -8.46
N GLU A 442 -2.99 13.59 -8.94
CA GLU A 442 -2.88 14.07 -10.32
C GLU A 442 -1.45 14.62 -10.56
N PRO A 443 -0.91 14.63 -11.79
CA PRO A 443 0.48 15.02 -12.07
C PRO A 443 0.91 16.37 -11.48
N ARG A 444 -0.02 17.34 -11.43
CA ARG A 444 0.22 18.66 -10.84
C ARG A 444 0.45 18.60 -9.33
N THR A 445 -0.44 17.91 -8.61
CA THR A 445 -0.34 17.69 -7.17
C THR A 445 0.85 16.80 -6.84
N GLY A 446 1.12 15.78 -7.66
CA GLY A 446 2.29 14.91 -7.53
C GLY A 446 3.60 15.69 -7.55
N ARG A 447 3.73 16.69 -8.42
CA ARG A 447 4.92 17.57 -8.45
C ARG A 447 5.11 18.38 -7.15
N THR A 448 4.02 18.93 -6.60
CA THR A 448 4.07 19.65 -5.32
C THR A 448 4.49 18.73 -4.18
N LEU A 449 3.93 17.52 -4.11
CA LEU A 449 4.29 16.51 -3.11
C LEU A 449 5.75 16.05 -3.25
N LEU A 450 6.25 15.89 -4.47
CA LEU A 450 7.65 15.57 -4.73
C LEU A 450 8.61 16.64 -4.20
N LEU A 451 8.33 17.91 -4.51
CA LEU A 451 9.17 19.03 -4.05
C LEU A 451 9.14 19.15 -2.52
N LEU A 452 7.96 18.97 -1.91
CA LEU A 452 7.81 18.96 -0.46
C LEU A 452 8.55 17.78 0.19
N ALA A 453 8.47 16.58 -0.39
CA ALA A 453 9.19 15.41 0.08
C ALA A 453 10.71 15.59 -0.02
N LYS A 454 11.23 16.17 -1.11
CA LYS A 454 12.66 16.50 -1.25
C LYS A 454 13.13 17.51 -0.21
N ALA A 455 12.35 18.57 0.02
CA ALA A 455 12.65 19.55 1.05
C ALA A 455 12.67 18.90 2.45
N LEU A 456 11.70 18.04 2.74
CA LEU A 456 11.61 17.29 3.99
C LEU A 456 12.77 16.29 4.17
N GLN A 457 13.21 15.64 3.09
CA GLN A 457 14.41 14.79 3.08
C GLN A 457 15.68 15.59 3.36
N SER A 458 15.80 16.80 2.80
CA SER A 458 16.92 17.70 3.05
C SER A 458 17.01 18.09 4.53
N ILE A 459 15.87 18.39 5.17
CA ILE A 459 15.79 18.61 6.63
C ILE A 459 16.18 17.35 7.39
N GLY A 460 15.69 16.18 6.98
CA GLY A 460 16.01 14.90 7.59
C GLY A 460 17.51 14.53 7.53
N ASN A 461 18.23 15.01 6.52
CA ASN A 461 19.68 14.88 6.41
C ASN A 461 20.47 15.93 7.22
N LEU A 462 19.78 16.74 8.05
CA LEU A 462 20.33 17.74 8.96
C LEU A 462 21.37 18.69 8.35
N GLY A 463 21.24 18.98 7.06
CA GLY A 463 22.12 19.94 6.38
C GLY A 463 23.44 19.39 5.83
N LEU A 464 23.61 18.06 5.69
CA LEU A 464 24.81 17.46 5.07
C LEU A 464 24.82 17.50 3.53
N GLN A 465 23.69 17.79 2.86
CA GLN A 465 23.65 17.99 1.40
C GLN A 465 22.97 19.30 0.95
N PRO A 466 23.39 20.47 1.43
CA PRO A 466 22.94 21.74 0.88
C PRO A 466 23.74 21.99 -0.41
N GLY A 467 23.12 21.83 -1.59
CA GLY A 467 23.73 22.32 -2.82
C GLY A 467 23.74 21.38 -4.03
N LYS A 468 23.15 20.17 -3.95
CA LYS A 468 23.03 19.33 -5.16
C LYS A 468 22.00 19.87 -6.16
N GLU A 469 21.05 20.69 -5.71
CA GLU A 469 19.97 21.19 -6.55
C GLU A 469 19.77 22.71 -6.38
N SER A 470 20.07 23.49 -7.42
CA SER A 470 20.05 24.97 -7.39
C SER A 470 18.70 25.59 -7.04
N TRP A 471 17.60 24.85 -7.25
CA TRP A 471 16.24 25.28 -6.91
C TRP A 471 15.93 25.29 -5.41
N MET A 472 16.75 24.61 -4.59
CA MET A 472 16.59 24.61 -3.12
C MET A 472 17.18 25.85 -2.46
N ALA A 473 18.00 26.64 -3.18
CA ALA A 473 18.66 27.82 -2.63
C ALA A 473 17.69 28.81 -1.96
N PRO A 474 16.53 29.13 -2.58
CA PRO A 474 15.53 30.01 -1.98
C PRO A 474 14.76 29.40 -0.79
N LEU A 475 14.84 28.09 -0.57
CA LEU A 475 14.22 27.40 0.56
C LEU A 475 15.11 27.38 1.81
N HIS A 476 16.40 27.73 1.69
CA HIS A 476 17.33 27.71 2.83
C HIS A 476 16.90 28.58 4.02
N THR A 477 16.14 29.65 3.76
CA THR A 477 15.54 30.52 4.79
C THR A 477 14.62 29.77 5.75
N VAL A 478 13.94 28.72 5.27
CA VAL A 478 13.06 27.85 6.08
C VAL A 478 13.77 26.57 6.50
N LEU A 479 14.60 26.00 5.62
CA LEU A 479 15.30 24.73 5.88
C LEU A 479 16.27 24.83 7.08
N LEU A 480 17.09 25.88 7.14
CA LEU A 480 18.13 26.00 8.19
C LEU A 480 17.53 26.11 9.61
N PRO A 481 16.54 27.00 9.87
CA PRO A 481 15.87 27.02 11.19
C PRO A 481 15.14 25.72 11.52
N SER A 482 14.60 25.04 10.50
CA SER A 482 13.89 23.77 10.67
C SER A 482 14.82 22.65 11.16
N ILE A 483 16.09 22.62 10.74
CA ILE A 483 17.05 21.60 11.20
C ILE A 483 17.26 21.68 12.72
N THR A 484 17.44 22.89 13.27
CA THR A 484 17.61 23.08 14.73
C THR A 484 16.37 22.61 15.49
N ARG A 485 15.18 22.94 15.01
CA ARG A 485 13.92 22.46 15.59
C ARG A 485 13.76 20.95 15.51
N VAL A 486 14.17 20.33 14.40
CA VAL A 486 14.13 18.87 14.25
C VAL A 486 15.09 18.20 15.21
N ARG A 487 16.29 18.74 15.46
CA ARG A 487 17.20 18.21 16.50
C ARG A 487 16.53 18.21 17.88
N ALA A 488 15.97 19.35 18.29
CA ALA A 488 15.24 19.44 19.56
C ALA A 488 14.04 18.49 19.64
N PHE A 489 13.33 18.29 18.52
CA PHE A 489 12.26 17.29 18.40
C PHE A 489 12.79 15.87 18.62
N LEU A 490 13.91 15.50 18.00
CA LEU A 490 14.51 14.17 18.14
C LEU A 490 14.95 13.90 19.59
N ASP A 491 15.51 14.90 20.28
CA ASP A 491 15.86 14.80 21.70
C ASP A 491 14.62 14.62 22.57
N SER A 492 13.57 15.42 22.34
CA SER A 492 12.30 15.28 23.05
C SER A 492 11.63 13.92 22.80
N LEU A 493 11.80 13.36 21.60
CA LEU A 493 11.21 12.09 21.21
C LEU A 493 11.77 10.92 22.03
N ILE A 494 13.06 10.94 22.35
CA ILE A 494 13.74 9.86 23.08
C ILE A 494 13.76 10.09 24.60
N ASP A 495 13.41 11.29 25.04
CA ASP A 495 13.29 11.63 26.46
C ASP A 495 12.05 10.95 27.05
N VAL A 496 12.25 9.68 27.39
CA VAL A 496 11.26 8.80 28.00
C VAL A 496 11.82 8.37 29.33
N ASP A 497 11.21 8.83 30.42
CA ASP A 497 11.53 8.39 31.77
C ASP A 497 11.32 6.88 31.90
N SER A 498 12.35 6.17 32.36
CA SER A 498 12.32 4.72 32.63
C SER A 498 11.36 4.33 33.78
N THR A 499 10.64 5.30 34.36
CA THR A 499 9.95 5.21 35.66
C THR A 499 8.45 5.55 35.62
N GLN A 500 7.80 5.64 34.46
CA GLN A 500 6.32 5.69 34.40
C GLN A 500 5.63 4.31 34.57
N GLY A 501 6.23 3.45 35.40
CA GLY A 501 5.58 2.30 36.04
C GLY A 501 5.47 2.44 37.56
N ALA A 502 5.96 3.53 38.16
CA ALA A 502 5.94 3.72 39.61
C ALA A 502 5.87 5.21 40.00
N SER A 503 4.67 5.81 39.93
CA SER A 503 4.16 6.84 40.86
C SER A 503 3.01 7.64 40.23
N ALA A 504 1.78 7.21 40.53
CA ALA A 504 0.62 8.09 40.50
C ALA A 504 -0.33 7.65 41.62
N GLY A 505 0.07 7.97 42.86
CA GLY A 505 -0.74 7.72 44.04
C GLY A 505 -0.24 8.56 45.21
N GLY A 506 -0.86 9.71 45.44
CA GLY A 506 -0.68 10.44 46.70
C GLY A 506 -0.83 11.95 46.61
N GLY A 507 -2.07 12.43 46.69
CA GLY A 507 -2.40 13.84 46.93
C GLY A 507 -3.87 14.04 47.26
N GLY A 508 -4.34 13.50 48.39
CA GLY A 508 -5.74 13.70 48.84
C GLY A 508 -6.11 12.88 50.08
N THR A 509 -6.11 13.53 51.22
CA THR A 509 -6.45 13.09 52.58
C THR A 509 -7.81 12.38 52.75
N THR A 510 -7.89 11.24 53.47
CA THR A 510 -8.58 11.09 54.79
C THR A 510 -8.72 9.63 55.29
N LYS A 511 -8.48 9.47 56.60
CA LYS A 511 -9.02 8.50 57.60
C LYS A 511 -8.61 7.00 57.64
N ARG A 512 -7.81 6.70 58.69
CA ARG A 512 -7.70 5.52 59.59
C ARG A 512 -8.63 4.30 59.38
N SER A 513 -8.03 3.10 59.33
CA SER A 513 -8.17 1.99 60.32
C SER A 513 -7.22 0.81 59.93
N HIS A 514 -6.18 0.52 60.74
CA HIS A 514 -5.99 -0.70 61.56
C HIS A 514 -6.22 -2.07 60.86
N CYS A 515 -5.14 -2.82 60.54
CA CYS A 515 -4.88 -4.17 61.07
C CYS A 515 -3.49 -4.75 60.67
N SER A 516 -2.76 -5.20 61.70
CA SER A 516 -1.66 -6.20 61.84
C SER A 516 -0.84 -6.76 60.68
N GLN A 517 0.48 -6.49 60.79
CA GLN A 517 1.64 -7.41 60.78
C GLN A 517 1.49 -8.86 60.26
N THR A 518 2.37 -9.23 59.32
CA THR A 518 3.23 -10.42 59.44
C THR A 518 4.47 -10.29 58.53
N MET A 519 5.65 -10.56 59.09
CA MET A 519 6.94 -10.60 58.40
C MET A 519 7.18 -11.97 57.76
N ALA A 520 7.79 -11.99 56.57
CA ALA A 520 8.68 -13.07 56.14
C ALA A 520 9.69 -12.56 55.11
N THR A 521 10.96 -12.73 55.42
CA THR A 521 12.18 -12.44 54.65
C THR A 521 12.45 -13.52 53.59
N ALA A 522 12.79 -13.15 52.35
CA ALA A 522 13.69 -13.94 51.47
C ALA A 522 14.09 -13.17 50.19
N THR A 523 15.39 -12.80 50.15
CA THR A 523 16.36 -12.89 49.03
C THR A 523 15.99 -12.45 47.61
N ALA A 524 16.80 -11.51 47.13
CA ALA A 524 16.91 -11.00 45.77
C ALA A 524 17.11 -12.08 44.70
N GLY A 525 16.38 -11.91 43.61
CA GLY A 525 16.62 -12.49 42.29
C GLY A 525 15.93 -11.57 41.28
N GLU A 526 16.70 -10.99 40.37
CA GLU A 526 16.24 -10.02 39.38
C GLU A 526 15.14 -10.64 38.51
N GLY A 527 13.90 -10.18 38.74
CA GLY A 527 12.70 -10.67 38.07
C GLY A 527 12.46 -9.95 36.74
N MET A 528 12.42 -10.75 35.68
CA MET A 528 11.88 -10.40 34.37
C MET A 528 10.47 -9.81 34.51
N VAL A 529 10.32 -8.52 34.22
CA VAL A 529 9.02 -7.83 34.26
C VAL A 529 8.22 -8.25 33.03
N SER A 530 7.21 -9.09 33.24
CA SER A 530 6.10 -9.27 32.31
C SER A 530 5.31 -7.97 32.26
N VAL A 531 5.60 -7.13 31.27
CA VAL A 531 4.77 -5.97 30.94
C VAL A 531 3.57 -6.51 30.18
N ALA A 532 2.43 -6.65 30.87
CA ALA A 532 1.15 -6.83 30.22
C ALA A 532 0.95 -5.68 29.21
N PRO A 533 0.71 -5.95 27.92
CA PRO A 533 0.73 -4.91 26.93
C PRO A 533 -0.61 -4.17 26.93
N PHE A 534 -0.52 -2.84 26.88
CA PHE A 534 -1.59 -1.87 26.66
C PHE A 534 -2.44 -1.47 27.87
N GLY A 535 -2.23 -0.22 28.32
CA GLY A 535 -3.29 0.57 28.95
C GLY A 535 -4.44 0.84 27.96
N PRO A 536 -5.65 1.16 28.44
CA PRO A 536 -6.88 1.00 27.66
C PRO A 536 -7.06 2.11 26.59
N LEU A 537 -7.67 1.73 25.46
CA LEU A 537 -8.40 2.59 24.49
C LEU A 537 -7.63 3.38 23.39
N ALA A 538 -6.50 2.91 22.85
CA ALA A 538 -5.99 3.50 21.59
C ALA A 538 -6.95 3.16 20.42
N ILE A 539 -7.67 4.17 19.91
CA ILE A 539 -8.61 4.03 18.79
C ILE A 539 -7.80 3.98 17.47
N ILE A 540 -7.93 2.86 16.74
CA ILE A 540 -7.33 2.62 15.41
C ILE A 540 -8.06 3.41 14.33
N LYS A 541 -9.40 3.45 14.39
CA LYS A 541 -10.25 4.12 13.40
C LYS A 541 -11.58 4.50 14.02
N GLU A 542 -12.11 5.65 13.65
CA GLU A 542 -13.44 6.09 14.07
C GLU A 542 -14.21 6.73 12.91
N GLY A 543 -15.54 6.81 13.05
CA GLY A 543 -16.38 7.46 12.07
C GLY A 543 -17.84 7.01 12.09
N PHE A 544 -18.66 7.65 11.27
CA PHE A 544 -20.06 7.29 11.15
C PHE A 544 -20.26 6.10 10.21
N LEU A 545 -20.89 5.04 10.72
CA LEU A 545 -21.39 3.93 9.93
C LEU A 545 -22.87 3.72 10.21
N HIS A 546 -23.53 2.88 9.42
CA HIS A 546 -24.93 2.53 9.64
C HIS A 546 -24.98 1.11 10.18
N ALA A 547 -25.57 0.90 11.34
CA ALA A 547 -25.57 -0.40 11.99
C ALA A 547 -26.95 -0.83 12.47
N ARG A 548 -27.12 -2.14 12.58
CA ARG A 548 -28.31 -2.79 13.12
C ARG A 548 -27.95 -4.12 13.76
N GLU A 549 -28.30 -4.28 15.03
CA GLU A 549 -28.26 -5.57 15.71
C GLU A 549 -29.41 -6.46 15.22
N ALA A 550 -29.11 -7.70 14.90
CA ALA A 550 -30.10 -8.73 14.66
C ALA A 550 -30.69 -9.17 16.02
N LYS A 551 -32.00 -9.02 16.20
CA LYS A 551 -32.70 -9.64 17.32
C LYS A 551 -33.29 -10.95 16.83
N GLU A 552 -33.03 -12.05 17.53
CA GLU A 552 -33.63 -13.34 17.20
C GLU A 552 -35.16 -13.25 17.15
N HIS A 553 -35.75 -13.99 16.21
CA HIS A 553 -37.19 -14.17 16.02
C HIS A 553 -38.02 -12.92 15.67
N SER A 554 -37.64 -12.15 14.63
CA SER A 554 -38.67 -11.51 13.79
C SER A 554 -38.12 -11.02 12.44
N LEU A 555 -38.64 -11.59 11.35
CA LEU A 555 -38.55 -11.01 10.00
C LEU A 555 -39.46 -9.76 9.97
N LEU A 556 -38.98 -8.64 10.52
CA LEU A 556 -39.73 -7.38 10.48
C LEU A 556 -39.65 -6.74 9.09
N PRO A 557 -40.76 -6.24 8.53
CA PRO A 557 -40.86 -5.73 7.16
C PRO A 557 -40.15 -4.39 6.90
N ARG A 558 -39.39 -3.85 7.85
CA ARG A 558 -38.58 -2.62 7.70
C ARG A 558 -37.17 -2.84 8.26
N PHE A 559 -36.31 -3.44 7.45
CA PHE A 559 -34.87 -3.59 7.72
C PHE A 559 -34.13 -2.25 7.49
N ALA A 560 -34.34 -1.26 8.36
CA ALA A 560 -33.66 0.03 8.31
C ALA A 560 -32.40 0.04 9.19
N PHE A 561 -31.26 0.41 8.60
CA PHE A 561 -30.01 0.66 9.34
C PHE A 561 -30.06 2.02 10.05
N LYS A 562 -29.42 2.11 11.23
CA LYS A 562 -29.35 3.37 12.00
C LYS A 562 -27.93 3.93 11.96
N LYS A 563 -27.79 5.22 11.69
CA LYS A 563 -26.50 5.92 11.78
C LYS A 563 -25.97 5.86 13.21
N ARG A 564 -24.72 5.44 13.37
CA ARG A 564 -23.99 5.29 14.63
C ARG A 564 -22.56 5.77 14.45
N TYR A 565 -21.96 6.27 15.51
CA TYR A 565 -20.55 6.61 15.53
C TYR A 565 -19.77 5.43 16.10
N PHE A 566 -18.77 4.94 15.38
CA PHE A 566 -17.97 3.77 15.71
C PHE A 566 -16.56 4.16 16.14
N TRP A 567 -16.01 3.38 17.07
CA TRP A 567 -14.61 3.39 17.47
C TRP A 567 -14.06 1.96 17.40
N LEU A 568 -13.09 1.75 16.52
CA LEU A 568 -12.33 0.52 16.45
C LEU A 568 -11.05 0.70 17.26
N SER A 569 -10.77 -0.22 18.18
CA SER A 569 -9.51 -0.30 18.93
C SER A 569 -8.92 -1.71 18.78
N THR A 570 -7.71 -1.92 19.30
CA THR A 570 -7.09 -3.26 19.34
C THR A 570 -7.83 -4.23 20.27
N GLN A 571 -8.70 -3.73 21.16
CA GLN A 571 -9.37 -4.52 22.19
C GLN A 571 -10.88 -4.64 21.98
N ALA A 572 -11.52 -3.70 21.30
CA ALA A 572 -12.98 -3.70 21.09
C ALA A 572 -13.42 -2.85 19.88
N LEU A 573 -14.57 -3.23 19.31
CA LEU A 573 -15.39 -2.42 18.43
C LEU A 573 -16.53 -1.79 19.26
N SER A 574 -16.44 -0.48 19.52
CA SER A 574 -17.45 0.27 20.29
C SER A 574 -18.28 1.17 19.37
N TYR A 575 -19.55 1.41 19.72
CA TYR A 575 -20.39 2.35 18.98
C TYR A 575 -21.50 2.99 19.82
N SER A 576 -21.95 4.17 19.40
CA SER A 576 -23.00 4.94 20.09
C SER A 576 -23.85 5.74 19.10
N LYS A 577 -24.89 6.42 19.61
CA LYS A 577 -25.75 7.31 18.81
C LYS A 577 -25.03 8.59 18.37
N SER A 578 -24.16 9.14 19.22
CA SER A 578 -23.36 10.33 18.96
C SER A 578 -22.01 10.24 19.69
N PRO A 579 -20.96 10.93 19.20
CA PRO A 579 -19.64 10.90 19.84
C PRO A 579 -19.65 11.35 21.31
N GLU A 580 -20.58 12.21 21.72
CA GLU A 580 -20.71 12.69 23.11
C GLU A 580 -21.53 11.77 24.03
N CYS A 581 -22.12 10.70 23.50
CA CYS A 581 -22.99 9.81 24.27
C CYS A 581 -22.21 8.96 25.26
N GLN A 582 -22.62 8.97 26.54
CA GLN A 582 -21.98 8.20 27.63
C GLN A 582 -22.27 6.69 27.54
N GLU A 583 -23.43 6.31 26.99
CA GLU A 583 -23.77 4.90 26.77
C GLU A 583 -23.18 4.41 25.43
N ARG A 584 -22.27 3.44 25.52
CA ARG A 584 -21.60 2.83 24.38
C ARG A 584 -21.89 1.34 24.34
N SER A 585 -22.39 0.86 23.21
CA SER A 585 -22.37 -0.57 22.91
C SER A 585 -20.93 -0.97 22.59
N CYS A 586 -20.46 -2.09 23.14
CA CYS A 586 -19.08 -2.54 23.02
C CYS A 586 -19.05 -4.02 22.67
N ILE A 587 -18.33 -4.37 21.60
CA ILE A 587 -18.05 -5.74 21.18
C ILE A 587 -16.55 -5.96 21.36
N PRO A 588 -16.11 -6.66 22.42
CA PRO A 588 -14.69 -6.99 22.62
C PRO A 588 -14.15 -7.80 21.43
N VAL A 589 -12.94 -7.51 20.98
CA VAL A 589 -12.31 -8.21 19.85
C VAL A 589 -12.19 -9.71 20.13
N GLY A 590 -11.89 -10.11 21.37
CA GLY A 590 -11.83 -11.53 21.76
C GLY A 590 -13.18 -12.26 21.72
N HIS A 591 -14.30 -11.53 21.62
CA HIS A 591 -15.64 -12.08 21.49
C HIS A 591 -16.10 -12.16 20.02
N ILE A 592 -15.43 -11.48 19.09
CA ILE A 592 -15.75 -11.54 17.67
C ILE A 592 -15.31 -12.92 17.14
N ARG A 593 -16.26 -13.66 16.57
CA ARG A 593 -16.02 -14.99 15.98
C ARG A 593 -15.86 -14.91 14.48
N ALA A 594 -16.61 -14.02 13.82
CA ALA A 594 -16.50 -13.82 12.39
C ALA A 594 -16.82 -12.36 12.02
N VAL A 595 -16.18 -11.88 10.94
CA VAL A 595 -16.50 -10.63 10.27
C VAL A 595 -16.53 -10.91 8.78
N GLU A 596 -17.70 -10.82 8.17
CA GLU A 596 -17.92 -11.27 6.80
C GLU A 596 -18.61 -10.19 5.99
N ARG A 597 -18.30 -10.12 4.70
CA ARG A 597 -19.10 -9.34 3.76
C ARG A 597 -20.40 -10.09 3.49
N VAL A 598 -21.51 -9.39 3.55
CA VAL A 598 -22.82 -9.96 3.22
C VAL A 598 -23.04 -9.84 1.72
N ASP A 599 -23.60 -10.89 1.11
CA ASP A 599 -23.96 -10.91 -0.32
C ASP A 599 -24.81 -9.71 -0.73
N GLU A 600 -24.51 -9.17 -1.90
CA GLU A 600 -25.13 -7.94 -2.43
C GLU A 600 -26.63 -8.10 -2.74
N GLY A 601 -27.17 -9.33 -2.69
CA GLY A 601 -28.60 -9.63 -2.81
C GLY A 601 -29.38 -9.69 -1.48
N THR A 602 -28.70 -9.77 -0.33
CA THR A 602 -29.34 -9.98 0.98
C THR A 602 -29.98 -8.71 1.53
N PHE A 603 -29.41 -7.54 1.23
CA PHE A 603 -29.95 -6.24 1.60
C PHE A 603 -30.04 -5.33 0.37
N PRO A 604 -31.04 -4.43 0.30
CA PRO A 604 -31.12 -3.44 -0.77
C PRO A 604 -30.00 -2.38 -0.72
N GLN A 605 -29.11 -2.46 0.28
CA GLN A 605 -27.98 -1.56 0.47
C GLN A 605 -26.66 -2.26 0.10
N PRO A 606 -25.79 -1.63 -0.73
CA PRO A 606 -24.48 -2.19 -1.03
C PRO A 606 -23.51 -2.03 0.17
N HIS A 607 -22.45 -2.85 0.17
CA HIS A 607 -21.34 -2.82 1.12
C HIS A 607 -21.76 -3.02 2.60
N VAL A 608 -22.54 -4.09 2.83
CA VAL A 608 -22.90 -4.53 4.18
C VAL A 608 -21.94 -5.63 4.62
N MET A 609 -21.50 -5.56 5.87
CA MET A 609 -20.77 -6.62 6.57
C MET A 609 -21.55 -7.07 7.80
N GLN A 610 -21.37 -8.33 8.19
CA GLN A 610 -21.88 -8.86 9.44
C GLN A 610 -20.73 -9.11 10.41
N VAL A 611 -20.93 -8.73 11.67
CA VAL A 611 -20.03 -9.01 12.78
C VAL A 611 -20.76 -9.99 13.69
N VAL A 612 -20.28 -11.23 13.75
CA VAL A 612 -20.81 -12.26 14.64
C VAL A 612 -19.95 -12.30 15.89
N ALA A 613 -20.56 -11.99 17.04
CA ALA A 613 -19.89 -11.97 18.32
C ALA A 613 -20.55 -12.93 19.31
N GLN A 614 -19.74 -13.63 20.09
CA GLN A 614 -20.22 -14.52 21.15
C GLN A 614 -20.22 -13.79 22.48
N ASP A 615 -21.34 -13.78 23.19
CA ASP A 615 -21.39 -13.22 24.54
C ASP A 615 -20.79 -14.18 25.59
N GLY A 616 -20.67 -13.70 26.83
CA GLY A 616 -20.13 -14.49 27.95
C GLY A 616 -20.96 -15.73 28.33
N THR A 617 -22.17 -15.89 27.76
CA THR A 617 -23.03 -17.06 27.96
C THR A 617 -22.91 -18.09 26.83
N GLY A 618 -22.13 -17.77 25.79
CA GLY A 618 -21.91 -18.62 24.63
C GLY A 618 -22.90 -18.38 23.48
N GLN A 619 -23.86 -17.47 23.62
CA GLN A 619 -24.84 -17.14 22.58
C GLN A 619 -24.21 -16.21 21.53
N LEU A 620 -24.54 -16.43 20.25
CA LEU A 620 -24.06 -15.62 19.13
C LEU A 620 -25.01 -14.45 18.85
N HIS A 621 -24.43 -13.28 18.66
CA HIS A 621 -25.12 -12.04 18.29
C HIS A 621 -24.55 -11.50 16.98
N THR A 622 -25.41 -11.22 16.02
CA THR A 622 -25.01 -10.68 14.71
C THR A 622 -25.32 -9.19 14.63
N THR A 623 -24.31 -8.38 14.32
CA THR A 623 -24.46 -6.94 14.04
C THR A 623 -24.15 -6.67 12.58
N TYR A 624 -25.13 -6.20 11.82
CA TYR A 624 -24.93 -5.76 10.44
C TYR A 624 -24.47 -4.31 10.40
N ILE A 625 -23.40 -4.04 9.64
CA ILE A 625 -22.79 -2.73 9.49
C ILE A 625 -22.68 -2.41 8.00
N GLN A 626 -23.24 -1.28 7.58
CA GLN A 626 -23.16 -0.77 6.21
C GLN A 626 -22.12 0.36 6.12
N CYS A 627 -21.18 0.20 5.18
CA CYS A 627 -20.19 1.20 4.80
C CYS A 627 -20.69 1.99 3.59
N LYS A 628 -21.12 3.25 3.78
CA LYS A 628 -21.42 4.12 2.63
C LYS A 628 -20.12 4.69 2.07
N VAL A 629 -19.83 4.40 0.80
CA VAL A 629 -18.83 5.14 0.03
C VAL A 629 -19.32 6.58 -0.08
N GLY A 630 -18.48 7.55 0.27
CA GLY A 630 -18.85 8.97 0.28
C GLY A 630 -19.16 9.45 -1.14
N THR A 631 -20.42 9.38 -1.55
CA THR A 631 -20.92 10.21 -2.64
C THR A 631 -20.86 11.65 -2.15
N SER A 632 -20.14 12.49 -2.89
CA SER A 632 -20.18 13.95 -2.78
C SER A 632 -21.62 14.43 -2.57
N PRO A 633 -21.85 15.48 -1.74
CA PRO A 633 -23.18 16.06 -1.63
C PRO A 633 -23.57 16.56 -3.02
N SER A 634 -24.62 15.95 -3.57
CA SER A 634 -25.35 16.47 -4.71
C SER A 634 -25.67 17.93 -4.45
N GLN A 635 -25.17 18.82 -5.31
CA GLN A 635 -25.60 20.19 -5.41
C GLN A 635 -27.13 20.21 -5.53
N HIS A 636 -27.80 20.60 -4.47
CA HIS A 636 -29.15 21.11 -4.53
C HIS A 636 -29.19 22.42 -3.76
N HIS A 637 -29.51 23.46 -4.53
CA HIS A 637 -29.70 24.88 -4.23
C HIS A 637 -28.45 25.75 -4.14
#